data_AF-A0A353E9F7-F1
#
_entry.id   AF-A0A353E9F7-F1
#
_cell.length_a   1.000
_cell.length_b   1.000
_cell.length_c   1.000
_cell.angle_alpha   90.00
_cell.angle_beta   90.00
_cell.angle_gamma   90.00
#
_symmetry.space_group_name_H-M   'P 1'
#
loop_
_entity.id
_entity.type
_entity.pdbx_description
1 polymer ?
#
loop_
_entity_poly.entity_id
_entity_poly.type
_entity_poly.pdbx_seq_one_letter_code
_entity_poly.pdbx_strand_id
1 'polypeptide(L)'
;FVRRSSFFADPGLLQISWNDGKTHVALVDLVNLKQKAIRHLLHCLYTLSRDQQATLVMHAPAEDLQIFDYYGLERDFELIIDTQIAACFCTEQQQISLTELTRQLLPHHQVQPSMAQSNWLQRPLSWAELAYAAEDAALLYELAIKLKKQLSEEDYNRVLQDSKAVYKTWHLFVASQPYARFQSSMSKIPRPLQARLAHLISWRERAVRELNIPRKWHLTDDALIALAKLGDIDAPPKMQSILSLFYHSAAKMKDRFKLKSESKDLFLASLDIPDLHDEFYQAWQELAPYPEYLVPARLNKNSKVTLELLEKEANNYARKNNIPPHAFMRKAWLKQLMQAHKKQLKGLEEPIHAIFTTWRQGFMVKAKSIMLQHPY
;
A
#
# COMPACT_ATOMS: atom_id res chain seq x y z
N PHE A 1 14.40 5.81 0.45
CA PHE A 1 14.45 5.21 -0.90
C PHE A 1 13.97 6.23 -1.94
N VAL A 2 14.16 5.97 -3.23
CA VAL A 2 13.70 6.88 -4.30
C VAL A 2 12.72 6.15 -5.22
N ARG A 3 11.59 6.79 -5.56
CA ARG A 3 10.62 6.32 -6.57
C ARG A 3 10.50 7.37 -7.67
N ARG A 4 11.53 7.51 -8.51
CA ARG A 4 11.57 8.56 -9.57
C ARG A 4 11.56 7.98 -10.98
N SER A 5 12.31 6.91 -11.22
CA SER A 5 12.62 6.38 -12.56
C SER A 5 12.30 4.90 -12.75
N SER A 6 11.74 4.24 -11.74
CA SER A 6 11.55 2.78 -11.70
C SER A 6 10.16 2.39 -11.16
N PHE A 7 9.74 1.15 -11.43
CA PHE A 7 8.51 0.61 -10.86
C PHE A 7 8.71 0.26 -9.38
N PHE A 8 9.82 -0.42 -9.09
CA PHE A 8 10.25 -0.73 -7.74
C PHE A 8 10.91 0.50 -7.11
N ALA A 9 10.80 0.66 -5.80
CA ALA A 9 11.55 1.69 -5.10
C ALA A 9 13.02 1.28 -5.04
N ASP A 10 13.92 2.20 -5.39
CA ASP A 10 15.36 1.98 -5.26
C ASP A 10 15.80 2.35 -3.83
N PRO A 11 16.24 1.37 -3.02
CA PRO A 11 16.64 1.63 -1.66
C PRO A 11 18.02 2.29 -1.62
N GLY A 12 18.08 3.48 -1.04
CA GLY A 12 19.31 4.24 -0.89
C GLY A 12 20.06 3.94 0.41
N LEU A 13 19.35 3.91 1.53
CA LEU A 13 19.92 3.84 2.86
C LEU A 13 18.95 3.10 3.79
N LEU A 14 19.47 2.23 4.66
CA LEU A 14 18.74 1.61 5.76
C LEU A 14 19.29 2.15 7.08
N GLN A 15 18.40 2.63 7.95
CA GLN A 15 18.76 3.14 9.26
C GLN A 15 18.38 2.12 10.32
N ILE A 16 19.31 1.83 11.24
CA ILE A 16 19.09 0.90 12.35
C ILE A 16 19.55 1.59 13.61
N SER A 17 18.71 1.58 14.65
CA SER A 17 19.09 2.03 15.98
C SER A 17 18.85 0.94 17.01
N TRP A 18 19.67 0.91 18.05
CA TRP A 18 19.48 0.04 19.20
C TRP A 18 20.02 0.71 20.46
N ASN A 19 19.68 0.17 21.62
CA ASN A 19 20.09 0.72 22.90
C ASN A 19 20.51 -0.38 23.87
N ASP A 20 21.72 -0.26 24.42
CA ASP A 20 22.31 -1.14 25.43
C ASP A 20 22.72 -0.37 26.70
N GLY A 21 22.02 0.74 26.97
CA GLY A 21 22.42 1.78 27.93
C GLY A 21 22.96 3.04 27.25
N LYS A 22 23.31 2.94 25.95
CA LYS A 22 23.57 4.08 25.06
C LYS A 22 22.82 3.88 23.75
N THR A 23 22.34 4.96 23.14
CA THR A 23 21.71 4.90 21.82
C THR A 23 22.79 4.81 20.75
N HIS A 24 22.74 3.75 19.96
CA HIS A 24 23.60 3.54 18.79
C HIS A 24 22.76 3.69 17.53
N VAL A 25 23.39 4.20 16.47
CA VAL A 25 22.76 4.34 15.16
C VAL A 25 23.73 3.90 14.08
N ALA A 26 23.24 3.05 13.17
CA ALA A 26 23.94 2.62 11.98
C ALA A 26 23.19 3.08 10.73
N LEU A 27 23.93 3.67 9.80
CA LEU A 27 23.45 4.05 8.47
C LEU A 27 24.08 3.10 7.44
N VAL A 28 23.28 2.18 6.92
CA VAL A 28 23.73 1.12 6.02
C VAL A 28 23.48 1.56 4.57
N ASP A 29 24.55 1.78 3.82
CA ASP A 29 24.50 2.12 2.40
C ASP A 29 23.98 0.93 1.57
N LEU A 30 22.76 1.04 1.05
CA LEU A 30 22.15 -0.02 0.24
C LEU A 30 22.51 0.06 -1.25
N VAL A 31 23.07 1.17 -1.72
CA VAL A 31 23.47 1.36 -3.13
C VAL A 31 24.69 0.51 -3.46
N ASN A 32 25.63 0.42 -2.53
CA ASN A 32 26.91 -0.28 -2.73
C ASN A 32 26.90 -1.74 -2.26
N LEU A 33 25.85 -2.16 -1.54
CA LEU A 33 25.73 -3.53 -1.04
C LEU A 33 25.17 -4.48 -2.10
N LYS A 34 25.78 -5.66 -2.20
CA LYS A 34 25.24 -6.75 -3.01
C LYS A 34 23.89 -7.19 -2.43
N GLN A 35 22.92 -7.51 -3.30
CA GLN A 35 21.58 -7.96 -2.87
C GLN A 35 21.62 -9.11 -1.85
N LYS A 36 22.56 -10.07 -2.00
CA LYS A 36 22.75 -11.16 -1.03
C LYS A 36 23.09 -10.67 0.38
N ALA A 37 23.90 -9.62 0.51
CA ALA A 37 24.26 -9.04 1.80
C ALA A 37 23.07 -8.34 2.44
N ILE A 38 22.30 -7.57 1.64
CA ILE A 38 21.07 -6.90 2.10
C ILE A 38 20.06 -7.94 2.59
N ARG A 39 19.82 -8.99 1.80
CA ARG A 39 18.95 -10.12 2.16
C ARG A 39 19.40 -10.79 3.47
N HIS A 40 20.70 -11.02 3.64
CA HIS A 40 21.22 -11.62 4.86
C HIS A 40 21.00 -10.72 6.09
N LEU A 41 21.29 -9.43 5.98
CA LEU A 41 21.06 -8.45 7.06
C LEU A 41 19.59 -8.43 7.49
N LEU A 42 18.67 -8.31 6.54
CA LEU A 42 17.23 -8.29 6.81
C LEU A 42 16.75 -9.62 7.42
N HIS A 43 17.27 -10.76 6.96
CA HIS A 43 16.97 -12.07 7.55
C HIS A 43 17.42 -12.18 9.01
N CYS A 44 18.59 -11.63 9.35
CA CYS A 44 19.06 -11.58 10.74
C CYS A 44 18.14 -10.73 11.62
N LEU A 45 17.71 -9.55 11.16
CA LEU A 45 16.78 -8.69 11.89
C LEU A 45 15.43 -9.37 12.13
N TYR A 46 14.90 -10.05 11.12
CA TYR A 46 13.66 -10.82 11.22
C TYR A 46 13.81 -12.01 12.16
N THR A 47 14.93 -12.72 12.12
CA THR A 47 15.22 -13.83 13.02
C THR A 47 15.26 -13.37 14.48
N LEU A 48 15.91 -12.24 14.78
CA LEU A 48 15.90 -11.66 16.12
C LEU A 48 14.48 -11.34 16.61
N SER A 49 13.62 -10.86 15.71
CA SER A 49 12.21 -10.60 16.01
C SER A 49 11.40 -11.87 16.24
N ARG A 50 11.57 -12.86 15.36
CA ARG A 50 10.86 -14.15 15.41
C ARG A 50 11.22 -14.91 16.67
N ASP A 51 12.51 -14.98 16.99
CA ASP A 51 13.03 -15.68 18.15
C ASP A 51 12.87 -14.84 19.44
N GLN A 52 12.16 -13.71 19.36
CA GLN A 52 11.81 -12.83 20.47
C GLN A 52 13.02 -12.25 21.24
N GLN A 53 14.17 -12.19 20.58
CA GLN A 53 15.40 -11.62 21.14
C GLN A 53 15.43 -10.09 21.03
N ALA A 54 14.72 -9.53 20.05
CA ALA A 54 14.56 -8.09 19.89
C ALA A 54 13.17 -7.75 19.34
N THR A 55 12.63 -6.59 19.73
CA THR A 55 11.40 -6.06 19.11
C THR A 55 11.79 -5.14 17.95
N LEU A 56 11.25 -5.39 16.76
CA LEU A 56 11.39 -4.48 15.63
C LEU A 56 10.48 -3.27 15.86
N VAL A 57 11.09 -2.09 16.03
CA VAL A 57 10.37 -0.84 16.16
C VAL A 57 10.37 -0.13 14.82
N MET A 58 9.20 0.21 14.30
CA MET A 58 9.04 0.92 13.04
C MET A 58 7.96 2.02 13.16
N HIS A 59 7.90 2.94 12.19
CA HIS A 59 6.85 3.95 12.11
C HIS A 59 6.17 3.88 10.74
N ALA A 60 4.92 3.43 10.70
CA ALA A 60 4.16 3.21 9.48
C ALA A 60 4.93 2.47 8.35
N PRO A 61 5.59 1.33 8.62
CA PRO A 61 6.54 0.66 7.71
C PRO A 61 5.95 0.01 6.46
N ALA A 62 4.73 0.37 6.07
CA ALA A 62 4.04 -0.21 4.93
C ALA A 62 4.86 -0.14 3.63
N GLU A 63 5.59 0.96 3.40
CA GLU A 63 6.45 1.13 2.23
C GLU A 63 7.82 0.48 2.41
N ASP A 64 8.40 0.52 3.61
CA ASP A 64 9.68 -0.13 3.92
C ASP A 64 9.58 -1.64 3.74
N LEU A 65 8.51 -2.26 4.25
CA LEU A 65 8.28 -3.69 4.11
C LEU A 65 8.07 -4.09 2.65
N GLN A 66 7.48 -3.25 1.80
CA GLN A 66 7.39 -3.52 0.36
C GLN A 66 8.77 -3.57 -0.32
N ILE A 67 9.71 -2.75 0.15
CA ILE A 67 11.10 -2.77 -0.33
C ILE A 67 11.79 -4.04 0.16
N PHE A 68 11.52 -4.48 1.39
CA PHE A 68 12.08 -5.72 1.90
C PHE A 68 11.54 -6.96 1.16
N ASP A 69 10.27 -6.95 0.75
CA ASP A 69 9.68 -8.00 -0.08
C ASP A 69 10.43 -8.15 -1.42
N TYR A 70 10.96 -7.06 -2.00
CA TYR A 70 11.76 -7.11 -3.23
C TYR A 70 13.04 -7.96 -3.09
N TYR A 71 13.60 -8.05 -1.87
CA TYR A 71 14.74 -8.91 -1.59
C TYR A 71 14.35 -10.39 -1.36
N GLY A 72 13.07 -10.73 -1.60
CA GLY A 72 12.54 -12.09 -1.56
C GLY A 72 12.51 -12.70 -0.17
N LEU A 73 12.39 -11.87 0.87
CA LEU A 73 12.23 -12.34 2.24
C LEU A 73 10.75 -12.42 2.58
N GLU A 74 10.36 -13.57 3.12
CA GLU A 74 9.08 -13.68 3.79
C GLU A 74 9.09 -12.78 5.03
N ARG A 75 7.94 -12.16 5.31
CA ARG A 75 7.74 -11.30 6.48
C ARG A 75 7.61 -12.15 7.74
N ASP A 76 8.73 -12.78 8.10
CA ASP A 76 8.87 -13.72 9.22
C ASP A 76 9.37 -12.99 10.47
N PHE A 77 8.54 -12.12 11.01
CA PHE A 77 8.78 -11.42 12.28
C PHE A 77 7.63 -11.67 13.26
N GLU A 78 7.97 -11.85 14.54
CA GLU A 78 7.00 -12.12 15.61
C GLU A 78 6.78 -10.87 16.47
N LEU A 79 7.86 -10.27 16.98
CA LEU A 79 7.82 -9.05 17.78
C LEU A 79 8.09 -7.81 16.91
N ILE A 80 7.01 -7.12 16.55
CA ILE A 80 7.04 -5.84 15.85
C ILE A 80 6.10 -4.83 16.52
N ILE A 81 6.52 -3.58 16.59
CA ILE A 81 5.68 -2.45 17.00
C ILE A 81 5.72 -1.36 15.92
N ASP A 82 4.54 -1.01 15.41
CA ASP A 82 4.34 0.22 14.66
C ASP A 82 3.98 1.34 15.64
N THR A 83 4.89 2.30 15.78
CA THR A 83 4.68 3.48 16.63
C THR A 83 3.51 4.35 16.17
N GLN A 84 3.10 4.31 14.90
CA GLN A 84 1.89 5.00 14.43
C GLN A 84 0.61 4.32 14.95
N ILE A 85 0.60 2.99 15.03
CA ILE A 85 -0.50 2.23 15.64
C ILE A 85 -0.54 2.50 17.15
N ALA A 86 0.62 2.45 17.82
CA ALA A 86 0.72 2.78 19.24
C ALA A 86 0.22 4.21 19.52
N ALA A 87 0.61 5.19 18.68
CA ALA A 87 0.17 6.57 18.82
C ALA A 87 -1.35 6.75 18.68
N CYS A 88 -2.06 5.86 17.98
CA CYS A 88 -3.53 5.91 17.92
C CYS A 88 -4.16 5.71 19.31
N PHE A 89 -3.51 4.96 20.21
CA PHE A 89 -4.00 4.75 21.57
C PHE A 89 -3.65 5.92 22.51
N CYS A 90 -2.52 6.58 22.26
CA CYS A 90 -2.00 7.65 23.12
C CYS A 90 -2.42 9.06 22.68
N THR A 91 -2.86 9.23 21.43
CA THR A 91 -3.24 10.52 20.83
C THR A 91 -4.63 10.41 20.20
N GLU A 92 -5.21 11.52 19.74
CA GLU A 92 -6.50 11.53 19.03
C GLU A 92 -6.37 11.26 17.50
N GLN A 93 -5.16 10.98 17.01
CA GLN A 93 -4.89 10.87 15.58
C GLN A 93 -4.82 9.41 15.11
N GLN A 94 -5.57 9.08 14.04
CA GLN A 94 -5.49 7.75 13.40
C GLN A 94 -4.24 7.56 12.53
N GLN A 95 -3.68 8.68 12.06
CA GLN A 95 -2.49 8.76 11.24
C GLN A 95 -1.73 9.99 11.71
N ILE A 96 -0.50 9.79 12.13
CA ILE A 96 0.42 10.83 12.58
C ILE A 96 1.76 10.58 11.90
N SER A 97 2.43 11.63 11.46
CA SER A 97 3.79 11.51 10.92
C SER A 97 4.80 11.37 12.04
N LEU A 98 5.99 10.83 11.76
CA LEU A 98 7.07 10.74 12.74
C LEU A 98 7.41 12.13 13.30
N THR A 99 7.55 13.13 12.44
CA THR A 99 7.80 14.53 12.82
C THR A 99 6.73 15.08 13.77
N GLU A 100 5.46 14.89 13.47
CA GLU A 100 4.37 15.39 14.31
C GLU A 100 4.27 14.62 15.63
N LEU A 101 4.53 13.32 15.61
CA LEU A 101 4.59 12.49 16.81
C LEU A 101 5.75 12.93 17.72
N THR A 102 6.93 13.22 17.15
CA THR A 102 8.07 13.81 17.86
C THR A 102 7.69 15.15 18.47
N ARG A 103 7.03 16.04 17.71
CA ARG A 103 6.61 17.34 18.23
C ARG A 103 5.67 17.23 19.44
N GLN A 104 4.74 16.26 19.41
CA GLN A 104 3.78 16.05 20.50
C GLN A 104 4.39 15.37 21.73
N LEU A 105 5.20 14.32 21.51
CA LEU A 105 5.72 13.51 22.60
C LEU A 105 7.08 13.97 23.09
N LEU A 106 7.89 14.65 22.28
CA LEU A 106 9.23 15.14 22.61
C LEU A 106 9.30 16.65 22.30
N PRO A 107 8.50 17.51 22.96
CA PRO A 107 8.34 18.92 22.57
C PRO A 107 9.61 19.77 22.73
N HIS A 108 10.60 19.31 23.48
CA HIS A 108 11.90 19.97 23.63
C HIS A 108 12.89 19.60 22.51
N HIS A 109 12.56 18.60 21.69
CA HIS A 109 13.38 18.17 20.58
C HIS A 109 13.16 19.12 19.39
N GLN A 110 14.24 19.71 18.88
CA GLN A 110 14.17 20.53 17.68
C GLN A 110 14.17 19.64 16.45
N VAL A 111 13.00 19.47 15.83
CA VAL A 111 12.88 18.68 14.60
C VAL A 111 13.58 19.40 13.46
N GLN A 112 14.56 18.73 12.85
CA GLN A 112 15.23 19.21 11.65
C GLN A 112 14.27 19.31 10.45
N PRO A 113 14.57 20.16 9.46
CA PRO A 113 13.83 20.19 8.20
C PRO A 113 13.81 18.81 7.54
N SER A 114 12.63 18.40 7.04
CA SER A 114 12.48 17.09 6.41
C SER A 114 13.33 16.95 5.15
N MET A 115 14.14 15.89 5.09
CA MET A 115 14.91 15.47 3.92
C MET A 115 14.28 14.24 3.23
N ALA A 116 13.00 13.95 3.49
CA ALA A 116 12.33 12.75 2.97
C ALA A 116 12.35 12.67 1.43
N GLN A 117 12.38 13.81 0.73
CA GLN A 117 12.39 13.87 -0.74
C GLN A 117 13.80 13.96 -1.37
N SER A 118 14.86 13.89 -0.56
CA SER A 118 16.25 13.92 -1.03
C SER A 118 16.57 12.78 -2.00
N ASN A 119 17.60 12.98 -2.82
CA ASN A 119 18.08 11.92 -3.72
C ASN A 119 18.92 10.90 -2.93
N TRP A 120 18.27 9.98 -2.22
CA TRP A 120 18.94 8.99 -1.37
C TRP A 120 19.85 8.00 -2.11
N LEU A 121 19.86 8.02 -3.45
CA LEU A 121 20.78 7.23 -4.28
C LEU A 121 22.09 7.96 -4.55
N GLN A 122 22.17 9.28 -4.31
CA GLN A 122 23.37 10.06 -4.61
C GLN A 122 24.53 9.66 -3.69
N ARG A 123 25.76 9.70 -4.22
CA ARG A 123 26.96 9.45 -3.44
C ARG A 123 28.05 10.50 -3.73
N PRO A 124 28.74 11.00 -2.68
CA PRO A 124 28.46 10.77 -1.25
C PRO A 124 27.15 11.44 -0.81
N LEU A 125 26.54 10.96 0.28
CA LEU A 125 25.47 11.69 0.96
C LEU A 125 26.06 12.89 1.71
N SER A 126 25.31 13.99 1.79
CA SER A 126 25.72 15.15 2.56
C SER A 126 25.64 14.89 4.07
N TRP A 127 26.41 15.66 4.86
CA TRP A 127 26.33 15.59 6.32
C TRP A 127 24.93 15.86 6.87
N ALA A 128 24.18 16.77 6.25
CA ALA A 128 22.80 17.07 6.64
C ALA A 128 21.86 15.87 6.41
N GLU A 129 22.02 15.15 5.29
CA GLU A 129 21.22 13.95 5.01
C GLU A 129 21.56 12.79 5.97
N LEU A 130 22.85 12.61 6.28
CA LEU A 130 23.30 11.62 7.25
C LEU A 130 22.77 11.94 8.65
N ALA A 131 22.86 13.21 9.08
CA ALA A 131 22.34 13.66 10.37
C ALA A 131 20.82 13.45 10.47
N TYR A 132 20.06 13.86 9.44
CA TYR A 132 18.62 13.63 9.37
C TYR A 132 18.26 12.15 9.47
N ALA A 133 18.92 11.29 8.69
CA ALA A 133 18.66 9.85 8.71
C ALA A 133 19.00 9.20 10.06
N ALA A 134 20.09 9.64 10.69
CA ALA A 134 20.48 9.13 12.00
C ALA A 134 19.50 9.56 13.10
N GLU A 135 19.03 10.80 13.04
CA GLU A 135 18.06 11.35 13.98
C GLU A 135 16.71 10.62 13.89
N ASP A 136 16.19 10.37 12.68
CA ASP A 136 14.93 9.62 12.49
C ASP A 136 14.98 8.24 13.17
N ALA A 137 16.12 7.53 13.08
CA ALA A 137 16.30 6.24 13.74
C ALA A 137 16.47 6.34 15.27
N ALA A 138 17.20 7.35 15.76
CA ALA A 138 17.38 7.57 17.20
C ALA A 138 16.06 7.92 17.89
N LEU A 139 15.29 8.84 17.31
CA LEU A 139 14.00 9.29 17.83
C LEU A 139 12.98 8.16 17.93
N LEU A 140 13.01 7.23 16.98
CA LEU A 140 12.05 6.13 16.94
C LEU A 140 12.11 5.25 18.19
N TYR A 141 13.31 4.98 18.71
CA TYR A 141 13.49 4.24 19.95
C TYR A 141 12.90 5.00 21.14
N GLU A 142 13.22 6.29 21.28
CA GLU A 142 12.72 7.13 22.38
C GLU A 142 11.19 7.24 22.38
N LEU A 143 10.61 7.43 21.19
CA LEU A 143 9.16 7.46 21.00
C LEU A 143 8.51 6.14 21.39
N ALA A 144 9.08 5.00 20.98
CA ALA A 144 8.55 3.69 21.34
C ALA A 144 8.54 3.45 22.85
N ILE A 145 9.60 3.86 23.56
CA ILE A 145 9.63 3.80 25.03
C ILE A 145 8.58 4.70 25.65
N LYS A 146 8.41 5.93 25.14
CA LYS A 146 7.43 6.89 25.67
C LYS A 146 6.00 6.43 25.45
N LEU A 147 5.70 5.91 24.25
CA LEU A 147 4.42 5.29 23.92
C LEU A 147 4.14 4.08 24.82
N LYS A 148 5.10 3.16 24.96
CA LYS A 148 4.95 1.99 25.84
C LYS A 148 4.60 2.38 27.27
N LYS A 149 5.23 3.43 27.82
CA LYS A 149 4.94 3.93 29.18
C LYS A 149 3.55 4.54 29.34
N GLN A 150 2.93 5.01 28.26
CA GLN A 150 1.58 5.59 28.27
C GLN A 150 0.49 4.55 28.05
N LEU A 151 0.84 3.35 27.57
CA LEU A 151 -0.10 2.27 27.31
C LEU A 151 -0.28 1.41 28.56
N SER A 152 -1.50 0.95 28.77
CA SER A 152 -1.73 -0.20 29.66
C SER A 152 -1.07 -1.45 29.06
N GLU A 153 -0.77 -2.46 29.88
CA GLU A 153 -0.28 -3.74 29.38
C GLU A 153 -1.25 -4.38 28.37
N GLU A 154 -2.56 -4.21 28.58
CA GLU A 154 -3.57 -4.71 27.64
C GLU A 154 -3.50 -3.98 26.30
N ASP A 155 -3.41 -2.64 26.29
CA ASP A 155 -3.31 -1.86 25.05
C ASP A 155 -1.98 -2.07 24.34
N TYR A 156 -0.89 -2.23 25.08
CA TYR A 156 0.40 -2.57 24.50
C TYR A 156 0.34 -3.92 23.75
N ASN A 157 -0.31 -4.92 24.35
CA ASN A 157 -0.55 -6.21 23.68
C ASN A 157 -1.45 -6.06 22.44
N ARG A 158 -2.49 -5.24 22.49
CA ARG A 158 -3.33 -4.92 21.31
C ARG A 158 -2.52 -4.27 20.18
N VAL A 159 -1.62 -3.35 20.52
CA VAL A 159 -0.71 -2.68 19.59
C VAL A 159 0.24 -3.68 18.92
N LEU A 160 0.86 -4.60 19.69
CA LEU A 160 1.73 -5.64 19.12
C LEU A 160 0.96 -6.55 18.16
N GLN A 161 -0.23 -7.00 18.55
CA GLN A 161 -1.09 -7.83 17.71
C GLN A 161 -1.50 -7.10 16.42
N ASP A 162 -1.87 -5.82 16.51
CA ASP A 162 -2.26 -5.03 15.34
C ASP A 162 -1.08 -4.75 14.43
N SER A 163 0.09 -4.41 14.98
CA SER A 163 1.33 -4.20 14.23
C SER A 163 1.66 -5.44 13.41
N LYS A 164 1.65 -6.62 14.02
CA LYS A 164 1.86 -7.89 13.32
C LYS A 164 0.78 -8.17 12.27
N ALA A 165 -0.48 -8.05 12.66
CA ALA A 165 -1.62 -8.42 11.83
C ALA A 165 -1.74 -7.55 10.57
N VAL A 166 -1.48 -6.24 10.68
CA VAL A 166 -1.48 -5.32 9.53
C VAL A 166 -0.53 -5.80 8.45
N TYR A 167 0.70 -6.12 8.83
CA TYR A 167 1.73 -6.44 7.84
C TYR A 167 1.67 -7.87 7.32
N LYS A 168 1.10 -8.81 8.09
CA LYS A 168 0.86 -10.18 7.64
C LYS A 168 -0.03 -10.22 6.40
N THR A 169 -1.10 -9.42 6.38
CA THR A 169 -2.06 -9.39 5.25
C THR A 169 -1.87 -8.24 4.29
N TRP A 170 -0.93 -7.31 4.56
CA TRP A 170 -0.72 -6.11 3.73
C TRP A 170 -0.51 -6.41 2.25
N HIS A 171 0.30 -7.42 1.92
CA HIS A 171 0.59 -7.79 0.53
C HIS A 171 -0.68 -8.20 -0.24
N LEU A 172 -1.64 -8.87 0.41
CA LEU A 172 -2.94 -9.22 -0.17
C LEU A 172 -3.72 -7.96 -0.56
N PHE A 173 -3.58 -6.88 0.20
CA PHE A 173 -4.21 -5.60 -0.07
C PHE A 173 -3.39 -4.67 -0.96
N VAL A 174 -2.15 -4.99 -1.32
CA VAL A 174 -1.35 -4.21 -2.27
C VAL A 174 -1.40 -4.84 -3.66
N ALA A 175 -1.28 -6.17 -3.74
CA ALA A 175 -1.29 -6.93 -4.97
C ALA A 175 -2.68 -6.98 -5.63
N SER A 176 -3.76 -6.94 -4.84
CA SER A 176 -5.15 -6.96 -5.34
C SER A 176 -5.67 -5.61 -5.86
N GLN A 177 -4.86 -4.54 -5.80
CA GLN A 177 -5.30 -3.16 -6.06
C GLN A 177 -5.01 -2.55 -7.45
N PRO A 178 -4.51 -3.24 -8.50
CA PRO A 178 -4.30 -2.53 -9.76
C PRO A 178 -5.62 -1.89 -10.25
N TYR A 179 -6.75 -2.56 -9.99
CA TYR A 179 -8.11 -2.07 -10.22
C TYR A 179 -8.60 -1.04 -9.21
N ALA A 180 -8.07 -1.04 -7.98
CA ALA A 180 -8.59 -0.23 -6.89
C ALA A 180 -8.45 1.29 -7.16
N ARG A 181 -7.41 1.67 -7.90
CA ARG A 181 -7.24 3.05 -8.39
C ARG A 181 -8.20 3.40 -9.53
N PHE A 182 -8.55 2.43 -10.36
CA PHE A 182 -9.47 2.59 -11.49
C PHE A 182 -10.93 2.42 -11.12
N GLN A 183 -11.26 2.15 -9.86
CA GLN A 183 -12.61 1.96 -9.35
C GLN A 183 -13.62 3.02 -9.83
N SER A 184 -13.23 4.28 -9.70
CA SER A 184 -14.06 5.41 -10.13
C SER A 184 -14.19 5.53 -11.66
N SER A 185 -13.22 5.00 -12.41
CA SER A 185 -13.23 4.99 -13.87
C SER A 185 -14.00 3.80 -14.43
N MET A 186 -13.88 2.62 -13.82
CA MET A 186 -14.61 1.40 -14.18
C MET A 186 -16.13 1.63 -14.16
N SER A 187 -16.63 2.32 -13.14
CA SER A 187 -18.06 2.68 -13.02
C SER A 187 -18.58 3.65 -14.08
N LYS A 188 -17.70 4.32 -14.84
CA LYS A 188 -18.07 5.29 -15.88
C LYS A 188 -17.97 4.71 -17.29
N ILE A 189 -17.56 3.45 -17.42
CA ILE A 189 -17.34 2.79 -18.71
C ILE A 189 -18.44 1.76 -18.93
N PRO A 190 -18.98 1.64 -20.17
CA PRO A 190 -19.99 0.64 -20.49
C PRO A 190 -19.54 -0.76 -20.10
N ARG A 191 -20.46 -1.58 -19.58
CA ARG A 191 -20.17 -2.95 -19.12
C ARG A 191 -19.35 -3.79 -20.11
N PRO A 192 -19.62 -3.80 -21.43
CA PRO A 192 -18.83 -4.57 -22.39
C PRO A 192 -17.33 -4.22 -22.40
N LEU A 193 -16.98 -2.97 -22.05
CA LEU A 193 -15.60 -2.48 -22.06
C LEU A 193 -14.89 -2.61 -20.71
N GLN A 194 -15.61 -2.97 -19.64
CA GLN A 194 -15.00 -3.13 -18.30
C GLN A 194 -14.05 -4.32 -18.26
N ALA A 195 -14.39 -5.43 -18.92
CA ALA A 195 -13.53 -6.62 -19.02
C ALA A 195 -12.24 -6.29 -19.78
N ARG A 196 -12.36 -5.63 -20.93
CA ARG A 196 -11.22 -5.16 -21.73
C ARG A 196 -10.33 -4.19 -20.95
N LEU A 197 -10.91 -3.19 -20.29
CA LEU A 197 -10.12 -2.26 -19.47
C LEU A 197 -9.42 -3.00 -18.33
N ALA A 198 -10.10 -3.96 -17.70
CA ALA A 198 -9.51 -4.71 -16.61
C ALA A 198 -8.28 -5.50 -17.09
N HIS A 199 -8.43 -6.20 -18.21
CA HIS A 199 -7.35 -6.91 -18.87
C HIS A 199 -6.17 -5.98 -19.20
N LEU A 200 -6.43 -4.81 -19.81
CA LEU A 200 -5.40 -3.84 -20.14
C LEU A 200 -4.70 -3.24 -18.91
N ILE A 201 -5.40 -3.09 -17.79
CA ILE A 201 -4.79 -2.67 -16.52
C ILE A 201 -3.83 -3.74 -16.01
N SER A 202 -4.26 -5.01 -15.96
CA SER A 202 -3.39 -6.13 -15.59
C SER A 202 -2.15 -6.20 -16.47
N TRP A 203 -2.35 -6.16 -17.79
CA TRP A 203 -1.29 -6.17 -18.78
C TRP A 203 -0.29 -5.01 -18.54
N ARG A 204 -0.79 -3.77 -18.39
CA ARG A 204 0.08 -2.61 -18.13
C ARG A 204 0.89 -2.82 -16.86
N GLU A 205 0.28 -3.30 -15.78
CA GLU A 205 0.97 -3.53 -14.51
C GLU A 205 2.06 -4.59 -14.61
N ARG A 206 1.85 -5.63 -15.44
CA ARG A 206 2.90 -6.60 -15.79
C ARG A 206 3.99 -5.91 -16.60
N ALA A 207 3.65 -5.22 -17.69
CA ALA A 207 4.61 -4.54 -18.56
C ALA A 207 5.53 -3.56 -17.82
N VAL A 208 4.98 -2.69 -16.98
CA VAL A 208 5.79 -1.71 -16.23
C VAL A 208 6.67 -2.36 -15.16
N ARG A 209 6.27 -3.53 -14.64
CA ARG A 209 7.05 -4.32 -13.70
C ARG A 209 8.23 -5.00 -14.41
N GLU A 210 7.97 -5.65 -15.54
CA GLU A 210 8.99 -6.30 -16.37
C GLU A 210 10.04 -5.30 -16.86
N LEU A 211 9.59 -4.14 -17.34
CA LEU A 211 10.48 -3.06 -17.80
C LEU A 211 11.08 -2.24 -16.64
N ASN A 212 10.64 -2.48 -15.40
CA ASN A 212 10.98 -1.70 -14.21
C ASN A 212 10.87 -0.17 -14.43
N ILE A 213 9.73 0.31 -14.94
CA ILE A 213 9.48 1.72 -15.23
C ILE A 213 8.30 2.29 -14.45
N PRO A 214 8.23 3.61 -14.20
CA PRO A 214 7.07 4.21 -13.56
C PRO A 214 5.83 4.06 -14.44
N ARG A 215 4.69 3.74 -13.82
CA ARG A 215 3.39 3.54 -14.51
C ARG A 215 3.05 4.63 -15.52
N LYS A 216 3.22 5.90 -15.11
CA LYS A 216 2.89 7.07 -15.95
C LYS A 216 3.84 7.26 -17.14
N TRP A 217 5.01 6.63 -17.13
CA TRP A 217 5.96 6.71 -18.24
C TRP A 217 5.56 5.76 -19.37
N HIS A 218 4.88 4.65 -19.07
CA HIS A 218 4.34 3.74 -20.07
C HIS A 218 3.03 4.27 -20.67
N LEU A 219 1.90 4.09 -19.97
CA LEU A 219 0.60 4.65 -20.33
C LEU A 219 -0.13 5.19 -19.10
N THR A 220 -0.67 6.40 -19.22
CA THR A 220 -1.50 6.99 -18.16
C THR A 220 -2.85 6.30 -18.04
N ASP A 221 -3.50 6.46 -16.89
CA ASP A 221 -4.81 5.85 -16.63
C ASP A 221 -5.86 6.30 -17.67
N ASP A 222 -5.82 7.57 -18.09
CA ASP A 222 -6.70 8.11 -19.13
C ASP A 222 -6.39 7.52 -20.52
N ALA A 223 -5.11 7.27 -20.82
CA ALA A 223 -4.70 6.63 -22.07
C ALA A 223 -5.20 5.17 -22.14
N LEU A 224 -5.11 4.41 -21.04
CA LEU A 224 -5.67 3.06 -20.94
C LEU A 224 -7.19 3.04 -21.15
N ILE A 225 -7.91 4.00 -20.55
CA ILE A 225 -9.36 4.12 -20.74
C ILE A 225 -9.71 4.42 -22.20
N ALA A 226 -8.94 5.28 -22.86
CA ALA A 226 -9.12 5.57 -24.28
C ALA A 226 -8.82 4.34 -25.15
N LEU A 227 -7.77 3.57 -24.83
CA LEU A 227 -7.41 2.35 -25.52
C LEU A 227 -8.51 1.29 -25.45
N ALA A 228 -9.11 1.12 -24.26
CA ALA A 228 -10.21 0.18 -24.06
C ALA A 228 -11.42 0.50 -24.97
N LYS A 229 -11.59 1.74 -25.42
CA LYS A 229 -12.69 2.14 -26.32
C LYS A 229 -12.38 1.95 -27.80
N LEU A 230 -11.13 1.61 -28.15
CA LEU A 230 -10.69 1.46 -29.53
C LEU A 230 -10.91 0.01 -30.00
N GLY A 231 -11.37 -0.17 -31.24
CA GLY A 231 -11.56 -1.50 -31.85
C GLY A 231 -12.78 -2.27 -31.33
N ASP A 232 -13.21 -3.25 -32.12
CA ASP A 232 -14.36 -4.11 -31.83
C ASP A 232 -13.91 -5.40 -31.15
N ILE A 233 -14.86 -6.15 -30.59
CA ILE A 233 -14.59 -7.51 -30.09
C ILE A 233 -14.23 -8.40 -31.31
N ASP A 234 -13.22 -9.25 -31.14
CA ASP A 234 -12.59 -10.12 -32.14
C ASP A 234 -11.92 -9.40 -33.32
N ALA A 235 -11.81 -8.07 -33.26
CA ALA A 235 -11.13 -7.24 -34.25
C ALA A 235 -10.21 -6.22 -33.56
N PRO A 236 -9.03 -6.66 -33.08
CA PRO A 236 -8.09 -5.76 -32.42
C PRO A 236 -7.66 -4.61 -33.35
N PRO A 237 -7.47 -3.40 -32.82
CA PRO A 237 -7.06 -2.26 -33.60
C PRO A 237 -5.64 -2.47 -34.14
N LYS A 238 -5.41 -2.02 -35.38
CA LYS A 238 -4.07 -2.02 -35.98
C LYS A 238 -3.13 -1.13 -35.17
N MET A 239 -1.85 -1.48 -35.14
CA MET A 239 -0.81 -0.72 -34.42
C MET A 239 -0.82 0.77 -34.82
N GLN A 240 -1.02 1.10 -36.10
CA GLN A 240 -1.09 2.50 -36.53
C GLN A 240 -2.25 3.26 -35.89
N SER A 241 -3.39 2.62 -35.65
CA SER A 241 -4.55 3.22 -34.97
C SER A 241 -4.29 3.44 -33.47
N ILE A 242 -3.55 2.53 -32.84
CA ILE A 242 -3.14 2.69 -31.43
C ILE A 242 -2.15 3.84 -31.31
N LEU A 243 -1.13 3.87 -32.16
CA LEU A 243 -0.15 4.95 -32.18
C LEU A 243 -0.79 6.29 -32.54
N SER A 244 -1.83 6.30 -33.38
CA SER A 244 -2.53 7.55 -33.70
C SER A 244 -3.41 8.09 -32.57
N LEU A 245 -3.96 7.22 -31.73
CA LEU A 245 -4.68 7.61 -30.52
C LEU A 245 -3.80 8.40 -29.55
N PHE A 246 -2.50 8.11 -29.48
CA PHE A 246 -1.60 8.68 -28.47
C PHE A 246 -0.56 9.66 -29.02
N TYR A 247 -0.08 9.42 -30.24
CA TYR A 247 1.18 9.99 -30.74
C TYR A 247 1.09 10.62 -32.14
N HIS A 248 -0.09 10.67 -32.78
CA HIS A 248 -0.22 11.28 -34.11
C HIS A 248 -0.83 12.69 -34.08
N SER A 249 -0.45 13.47 -35.08
CA SER A 249 -0.52 14.92 -35.24
C SER A 249 -1.85 15.59 -34.83
N ALA A 250 -1.93 15.98 -33.57
CA ALA A 250 -2.06 17.38 -33.16
C ALA A 250 -1.40 17.46 -31.78
N ALA A 251 -0.54 18.45 -31.54
CA ALA A 251 0.15 18.66 -30.26
C ALA A 251 -0.77 18.58 -29.01
N LYS A 252 -2.09 18.65 -29.19
CA LYS A 252 -3.14 18.53 -28.19
C LYS A 252 -3.40 17.12 -27.60
N MET A 253 -3.11 16.01 -28.30
CA MET A 253 -3.51 14.65 -27.82
C MET A 253 -2.53 14.05 -26.81
N LYS A 254 -1.22 14.19 -27.02
CA LYS A 254 -0.20 13.79 -26.04
C LYS A 254 -0.34 14.56 -24.72
N ASP A 255 -0.61 15.87 -24.83
CA ASP A 255 -0.87 16.76 -23.69
C ASP A 255 -2.16 16.39 -22.96
N ARG A 256 -3.21 15.98 -23.70
CA ARG A 256 -4.46 15.47 -23.12
C ARG A 256 -4.22 14.30 -22.18
N PHE A 257 -3.36 13.36 -22.58
CA PHE A 257 -3.04 12.18 -21.77
C PHE A 257 -1.83 12.34 -20.85
N LYS A 258 -1.12 13.47 -20.94
CA LYS A 258 0.11 13.78 -20.18
C LYS A 258 1.20 12.70 -20.35
N LEU A 259 1.33 12.17 -21.56
CA LEU A 259 2.35 11.16 -21.88
C LEU A 259 3.73 11.83 -22.04
N LYS A 260 4.80 11.12 -21.68
CA LYS A 260 6.18 11.58 -21.83
C LYS A 260 6.68 11.38 -23.27
N SER A 261 7.83 11.96 -23.61
CA SER A 261 8.53 11.72 -24.88
C SER A 261 8.80 10.24 -25.11
N GLU A 262 9.24 9.55 -24.06
CA GLU A 262 9.70 8.17 -24.11
C GLU A 262 8.55 7.16 -24.05
N SER A 263 7.32 7.60 -23.76
CA SER A 263 6.16 6.71 -23.56
C SER A 263 5.87 5.83 -24.77
N LYS A 264 6.10 6.34 -25.98
CA LYS A 264 5.93 5.56 -27.21
C LYS A 264 6.90 4.38 -27.26
N ASP A 265 8.17 4.65 -27.00
CA ASP A 265 9.23 3.64 -27.10
C ASP A 265 9.08 2.60 -25.99
N LEU A 266 8.70 3.02 -24.78
CA LEU A 266 8.40 2.10 -23.67
C LEU A 266 7.16 1.23 -23.93
N PHE A 267 6.14 1.77 -24.59
CA PHE A 267 4.98 0.99 -25.03
C PHE A 267 5.38 -0.05 -26.08
N LEU A 268 6.16 0.34 -27.09
CA LEU A 268 6.65 -0.59 -28.11
C LEU A 268 7.56 -1.67 -27.51
N ALA A 269 8.48 -1.30 -26.62
CA ALA A 269 9.35 -2.23 -25.92
C ALA A 269 8.55 -3.28 -25.10
N SER A 270 7.39 -2.91 -24.55
CA SER A 270 6.53 -3.90 -23.88
C SER A 270 5.89 -4.91 -24.84
N LEU A 271 5.70 -4.55 -26.11
CA LEU A 271 5.16 -5.43 -27.15
C LEU A 271 6.25 -6.24 -27.87
N ASP A 272 7.52 -5.89 -27.69
CA ASP A 272 8.64 -6.72 -28.16
C ASP A 272 8.84 -7.97 -27.27
N ILE A 273 8.23 -8.00 -26.08
CA ILE A 273 8.21 -9.16 -25.18
C ILE A 273 7.05 -10.09 -25.60
N PRO A 274 7.30 -11.32 -26.09
CA PRO A 274 6.26 -12.17 -26.69
C PRO A 274 5.03 -12.41 -25.80
N ASP A 275 5.24 -12.75 -24.53
CA ASP A 275 4.14 -12.98 -23.59
C ASP A 275 3.26 -11.73 -23.40
N LEU A 276 3.87 -10.55 -23.35
CA LEU A 276 3.16 -9.29 -23.17
C LEU A 276 2.47 -8.87 -24.47
N HIS A 277 3.04 -9.20 -25.62
CA HIS A 277 2.42 -8.98 -26.93
C HIS A 277 1.10 -9.75 -27.03
N ASP A 278 1.13 -11.04 -26.74
CA ASP A 278 -0.04 -11.89 -26.85
C ASP A 278 -1.10 -11.52 -25.81
N GLU A 279 -0.69 -11.28 -24.57
CA GLU A 279 -1.57 -10.79 -23.50
C GLU A 279 -2.21 -9.44 -23.88
N PHE A 280 -1.48 -8.52 -24.53
CA PHE A 280 -2.04 -7.24 -24.97
C PHE A 280 -3.22 -7.44 -25.92
N TYR A 281 -3.05 -8.24 -26.97
CA TYR A 281 -4.06 -8.43 -28.01
C TYR A 281 -5.25 -9.29 -27.56
N GLN A 282 -5.09 -10.11 -26.53
CA GLN A 282 -6.21 -10.82 -25.87
C GLN A 282 -7.27 -9.87 -25.30
N ALA A 283 -6.95 -8.60 -25.05
CA ALA A 283 -7.92 -7.61 -24.57
C ALA A 283 -9.13 -7.41 -25.53
N TRP A 284 -8.98 -7.76 -26.81
CA TRP A 284 -10.03 -7.66 -27.81
C TRP A 284 -10.78 -8.96 -28.10
N GLN A 285 -10.44 -10.06 -27.45
CA GLN A 285 -11.21 -11.30 -27.55
C GLN A 285 -12.48 -11.22 -26.70
N GLU A 286 -13.36 -12.21 -26.84
CA GLU A 286 -14.46 -12.40 -25.90
C GLU A 286 -13.91 -12.73 -24.50
N LEU A 287 -14.00 -11.74 -23.60
CA LEU A 287 -13.56 -11.86 -22.22
C LEU A 287 -14.75 -12.15 -21.30
N ALA A 288 -14.49 -12.94 -20.25
CA ALA A 288 -15.46 -13.11 -19.17
C ALA A 288 -15.89 -11.71 -18.63
N PRO A 289 -17.20 -11.49 -18.39
CA PRO A 289 -17.67 -10.21 -17.90
C PRO A 289 -16.92 -9.79 -16.64
N TYR A 290 -16.45 -8.53 -16.60
CA TYR A 290 -15.79 -8.03 -15.41
C TYR A 290 -16.74 -8.15 -14.22
N PRO A 291 -16.35 -8.87 -13.15
CA PRO A 291 -17.31 -9.21 -12.12
C PRO A 291 -17.89 -7.97 -11.45
N GLU A 292 -19.22 -7.89 -11.37
CA GLU A 292 -19.91 -6.71 -10.83
C GLU A 292 -19.50 -6.38 -9.39
N TYR A 293 -19.08 -7.38 -8.62
CA TYR A 293 -18.59 -7.19 -7.25
C TYR A 293 -17.17 -6.62 -7.16
N LEU A 294 -16.39 -6.60 -8.26
CA LEU A 294 -15.07 -5.98 -8.35
C LEU A 294 -15.14 -4.53 -8.85
N VAL A 295 -16.25 -4.11 -9.45
CA VAL A 295 -16.55 -2.68 -9.61
C VAL A 295 -17.08 -2.20 -8.27
N PRO A 296 -16.36 -1.37 -7.51
CA PRO A 296 -16.93 -0.88 -6.28
C PRO A 296 -18.05 0.06 -6.68
N ALA A 297 -19.25 -0.35 -6.35
CA ALA A 297 -20.37 0.55 -6.36
C ALA A 297 -20.01 1.77 -5.51
N ARG A 298 -20.33 2.97 -6.01
CA ARG A 298 -20.60 4.07 -5.07
C ARG A 298 -21.54 3.49 -4.03
N LEU A 299 -21.21 3.65 -2.74
CA LEU A 299 -22.05 3.15 -1.66
C LEU A 299 -23.48 3.61 -1.94
N ASN A 300 -24.36 2.65 -2.21
CA ASN A 300 -25.77 2.95 -2.44
C ASN A 300 -26.37 3.42 -1.10
N LYS A 301 -27.62 3.87 -1.11
CA LYS A 301 -28.26 4.38 0.12
C LYS A 301 -28.19 3.36 1.26
N ASN A 302 -28.41 2.08 0.96
CA ASN A 302 -28.36 1.01 1.96
C ASN A 302 -26.92 0.76 2.46
N SER A 303 -25.92 0.70 1.57
CA SER A 303 -24.53 0.52 1.97
C SER A 303 -24.02 1.66 2.86
N LYS A 304 -24.52 2.90 2.67
CA LYS A 304 -24.20 4.02 3.57
C LYS A 304 -24.81 3.82 4.95
N VAL A 305 -26.07 3.42 5.03
CA VAL A 305 -26.75 3.12 6.30
C VAL A 305 -26.05 1.99 7.03
N THR A 306 -25.72 0.89 6.35
CA THR A 306 -24.99 -0.23 6.97
C THR A 306 -23.61 0.21 7.49
N LEU A 307 -22.88 1.04 6.73
CA LEU A 307 -21.60 1.59 7.18
C LEU A 307 -21.75 2.48 8.42
N GLU A 308 -22.77 3.34 8.47
CA GLU A 308 -23.05 4.18 9.65
C GLU A 308 -23.42 3.35 10.89
N LEU A 309 -24.19 2.27 10.72
CA LEU A 309 -24.51 1.34 11.80
C LEU A 309 -23.27 0.61 12.31
N LEU A 310 -22.39 0.17 11.40
CA LEU A 310 -21.12 -0.46 11.75
C LEU A 310 -20.18 0.52 12.47
N GLU A 311 -20.09 1.77 12.03
CA GLU A 311 -19.31 2.82 12.69
C GLU A 311 -19.84 3.09 14.11
N LYS A 312 -21.17 3.20 14.27
CA LYS A 312 -21.81 3.39 15.57
C LYS A 312 -21.54 2.21 16.51
N GLU A 313 -21.68 0.98 16.03
CA GLU A 313 -21.44 -0.22 16.84
C GLU A 313 -19.96 -0.36 17.20
N ALA A 314 -19.04 -0.06 16.27
CA ALA A 314 -17.61 -0.07 16.55
C ALA A 314 -17.25 0.93 17.65
N ASN A 315 -17.80 2.15 17.61
CA ASN A 315 -17.60 3.17 18.64
C ASN A 315 -18.18 2.74 19.99
N ASN A 316 -19.37 2.15 20.00
CA ASN A 316 -20.00 1.64 21.22
C ASN A 316 -19.18 0.50 21.83
N TYR A 317 -18.72 -0.44 21.00
CA TYR A 317 -17.88 -1.55 21.42
C TYR A 317 -16.56 -1.04 22.02
N ALA A 318 -15.91 -0.09 21.35
CA ALA A 318 -14.67 0.52 21.82
C ALA A 318 -14.85 1.17 23.19
N ARG A 319 -15.86 2.04 23.34
CA ARG A 319 -16.17 2.73 24.61
C ARG A 319 -16.48 1.75 25.74
N LYS A 320 -17.25 0.69 25.47
CA LYS A 320 -17.58 -0.34 26.47
C LYS A 320 -16.34 -1.06 27.00
N ASN A 321 -15.30 -1.18 26.18
CA ASN A 321 -14.06 -1.88 26.52
C ASN A 321 -12.90 -0.90 26.85
N ASN A 322 -13.20 0.37 27.13
CA ASN A 322 -12.22 1.43 27.42
C ASN A 322 -11.13 1.60 26.35
N ILE A 323 -11.52 1.46 25.08
CA ILE A 323 -10.62 1.59 23.93
C ILE A 323 -10.92 2.91 23.21
N PRO A 324 -9.91 3.70 22.84
CA PRO A 324 -10.12 4.86 21.98
C PRO A 324 -10.78 4.44 20.66
N PRO A 325 -11.97 4.99 20.31
CA PRO A 325 -12.71 4.51 19.13
C PRO A 325 -11.92 4.59 17.81
N HIS A 326 -11.08 5.61 17.69
CA HIS A 326 -10.24 5.80 16.51
C HIS A 326 -9.06 4.82 16.42
N ALA A 327 -8.57 4.30 17.55
CA ALA A 327 -7.62 3.18 17.60
C ALA A 327 -8.32 1.84 17.35
N PHE A 328 -9.57 1.71 17.80
CA PHE A 328 -10.36 0.51 17.61
C PHE A 328 -10.65 0.24 16.13
N MET A 329 -11.21 1.19 15.38
CA MET A 329 -11.63 0.91 14.01
C MET A 329 -11.48 2.12 13.09
N ARG A 330 -10.97 1.86 11.88
CA ARG A 330 -10.90 2.83 10.78
C ARG A 330 -12.06 2.62 9.81
N LYS A 331 -12.62 3.70 9.28
CA LYS A 331 -13.66 3.65 8.24
C LYS A 331 -13.24 2.82 7.01
N ALA A 332 -11.96 2.87 6.65
CA ALA A 332 -11.41 2.08 5.55
C ALA A 332 -11.51 0.57 5.81
N TRP A 333 -11.22 0.12 7.03
CA TRP A 333 -11.33 -1.29 7.42
C TRP A 333 -12.78 -1.77 7.42
N LEU A 334 -13.74 -0.95 7.87
CA LEU A 334 -15.17 -1.29 7.78
C LEU A 334 -15.64 -1.46 6.33
N LYS A 335 -15.20 -0.60 5.42
CA LYS A 335 -15.51 -0.75 3.99
C LYS A 335 -14.93 -2.03 3.41
N GLN A 336 -13.70 -2.39 3.77
CA GLN A 336 -13.09 -3.66 3.37
C GLN A 336 -13.85 -4.86 3.92
N LEU A 337 -14.26 -4.80 5.18
CA LEU A 337 -15.06 -5.85 5.81
C LEU A 337 -16.39 -6.06 5.08
N MET A 338 -17.10 -4.97 4.75
CA MET A 338 -18.32 -5.04 3.96
C MET A 338 -18.06 -5.64 2.57
N GLN A 339 -16.99 -5.22 1.89
CA GLN A 339 -16.65 -5.75 0.58
C GLN A 339 -16.38 -7.26 0.63
N ALA A 340 -15.62 -7.73 1.63
CA ALA A 340 -15.33 -9.14 1.81
C ALA A 340 -16.59 -9.96 2.13
N HIS A 341 -17.45 -9.48 3.03
CA HIS A 341 -18.70 -10.15 3.34
C HIS A 341 -19.63 -10.24 2.11
N LYS A 342 -19.69 -9.18 1.29
CA LYS A 342 -20.45 -9.21 0.02
C LYS A 342 -19.94 -10.27 -0.96
N LYS A 343 -18.62 -10.49 -1.02
CA LYS A 343 -18.02 -11.55 -1.83
C LYS A 343 -18.32 -12.94 -1.26
N GLN A 344 -18.22 -13.10 0.06
CA GLN A 344 -18.55 -14.35 0.75
C GLN A 344 -20.01 -14.79 0.52
N LEU A 345 -20.96 -13.85 0.52
CA LEU A 345 -22.37 -14.15 0.20
C LEU A 345 -22.57 -14.70 -1.21
N LYS A 346 -21.61 -14.49 -2.12
CA LYS A 346 -21.62 -15.02 -3.49
C LYS A 346 -20.77 -16.30 -3.64
N GLY A 347 -20.32 -16.90 -2.54
CA GLY A 347 -19.44 -18.07 -2.55
C GLY A 347 -18.01 -17.77 -2.99
N LEU A 348 -17.60 -16.49 -2.97
CA LEU A 348 -16.26 -16.08 -3.36
C LEU A 348 -15.38 -15.87 -2.14
N GLU A 349 -14.15 -16.37 -2.20
CA GLU A 349 -13.14 -16.08 -1.20
C GLU A 349 -12.62 -14.66 -1.36
N GLU A 350 -12.59 -13.90 -0.27
CA GLU A 350 -11.90 -12.63 -0.18
C GLU A 350 -11.10 -12.60 1.12
N PRO A 351 -9.79 -12.33 1.06
CA PRO A 351 -9.02 -12.18 2.28
C PRO A 351 -9.50 -10.97 3.07
N ILE A 352 -9.79 -11.19 4.35
CA ILE A 352 -9.99 -10.11 5.31
C ILE A 352 -8.67 -9.78 5.99
N HIS A 353 -8.56 -8.54 6.46
CA HIS A 353 -7.37 -8.09 7.14
C HIS A 353 -7.20 -8.85 8.47
N ALA A 354 -5.99 -9.30 8.80
CA ALA A 354 -5.78 -10.16 9.97
C ALA A 354 -6.13 -9.47 11.31
N ILE A 355 -6.26 -8.14 11.34
CA ILE A 355 -6.77 -7.41 12.52
C ILE A 355 -8.16 -7.88 12.97
N PHE A 356 -8.96 -8.44 12.06
CA PHE A 356 -10.28 -8.94 12.38
C PHE A 356 -10.24 -10.32 13.07
N THR A 357 -9.10 -11.01 12.99
CA THR A 357 -8.88 -12.30 13.63
C THR A 357 -8.16 -12.20 14.98
N THR A 358 -7.77 -10.99 15.41
CA THR A 358 -7.13 -10.74 16.72
C THR A 358 -8.17 -10.34 17.77
N TRP A 359 -7.87 -9.36 18.62
CA TRP A 359 -8.71 -8.90 19.73
C TRP A 359 -10.04 -8.22 19.31
N ARG A 360 -10.33 -8.10 18.00
CA ARG A 360 -11.61 -7.60 17.47
C ARG A 360 -12.67 -8.67 17.22
N GLN A 361 -12.40 -9.95 17.47
CA GLN A 361 -13.35 -11.04 17.20
C GLN A 361 -14.73 -10.83 17.86
N GLY A 362 -14.79 -10.28 19.07
CA GLY A 362 -16.05 -10.00 19.75
C GLY A 362 -16.94 -8.98 19.00
N PHE A 363 -16.33 -8.00 18.32
CA PHE A 363 -17.06 -7.07 17.45
C PHE A 363 -17.55 -7.73 16.17
N MET A 364 -16.79 -8.68 15.61
CA MET A 364 -17.11 -9.33 14.34
C MET A 364 -18.47 -10.04 14.35
N VAL A 365 -18.85 -10.63 15.48
CA VAL A 365 -20.17 -11.27 15.66
C VAL A 365 -21.30 -10.27 15.41
N LYS A 366 -21.19 -9.08 16.03
CA LYS A 366 -22.19 -8.02 15.88
C LYS A 366 -22.16 -7.38 14.51
N ALA A 367 -20.95 -7.14 13.97
CA ALA A 367 -20.77 -6.60 12.63
C ALA A 367 -21.46 -7.50 11.58
N LYS A 368 -21.30 -8.82 11.69
CA LYS A 368 -21.97 -9.80 10.82
C LYS A 368 -23.50 -9.71 10.94
N SER A 369 -24.02 -9.60 12.16
CA SER A 369 -25.46 -9.41 12.38
C SER A 369 -26.00 -8.15 11.69
N ILE A 370 -25.32 -7.00 11.85
CA ILE A 370 -25.69 -5.74 11.21
C ILE A 370 -25.68 -5.89 9.68
N MET A 371 -24.63 -6.51 9.14
CA MET A 371 -24.48 -6.73 7.70
C MET A 371 -25.55 -7.65 7.10
N LEU A 372 -26.07 -8.62 7.88
CA LEU A 372 -27.16 -9.50 7.47
C LEU A 372 -28.54 -8.83 7.57
N GLN A 373 -28.76 -8.00 8.59
CA GLN A 373 -30.04 -7.30 8.81
C GLN A 373 -30.25 -6.10 7.88
N HIS A 374 -29.16 -5.52 7.37
CA HIS A 374 -29.19 -4.35 6.49
C HIS A 374 -28.41 -4.62 5.19
N PRO A 375 -29.01 -5.30 4.20
CA PRO A 375 -28.33 -5.70 2.96
C PRO A 375 -27.82 -4.51 2.12
N TYR A 376 -26.64 -4.64 1.49
CA TYR A 376 -25.89 -3.52 0.91
C TYR A 376 -25.21 -3.71 -0.46
#